data_AF-H0GKX6-F1
#
_entry.id   AF-H0GKX6-F1
#
_cell.length_a   1.000
_cell.length_b   1.000
_cell.length_c   1.000
_cell.angle_alpha   90.00
_cell.angle_beta   90.00
_cell.angle_gamma   90.00
#
_symmetry.space_group_name_H-M   'P 1'
#
loop_
_entity.id
_entity.type
_entity.pdbx_description
1 polymer ?
#
loop_
_entity_poly.entity_id
_entity_poly.type
_entity_poly.pdbx_seq_one_letter_code
_entity_poly.pdbx_strand_id
1 'polypeptide(L)'
;MNSGGTDSFDYLLQLTKALSAECRANRQETDRIELLLKRLAKQSGISYDNLSKNIIPDSWKDNASQKASPPTEAQKLISENFKLIYEIEKQEYFNTKAVALINNINEHFSYIKNFIDEQNAIRERNIATFTSEKLDERNKSLQQNYESLKTENEETKKKLAFNYQTV
;
A
#
# COMPACT_ATOMS: atom_id res chain seq x y z
N MET A 1 6.29 -47.82 14.86
CA MET A 1 5.75 -46.74 15.70
C MET A 1 6.93 -45.88 16.14
N ASN A 2 7.11 -44.70 15.52
CA ASN A 2 8.22 -43.80 15.84
C ASN A 2 7.69 -42.36 15.73
N SER A 3 7.12 -41.85 16.82
CA SER A 3 6.48 -40.52 16.88
C SER A 3 6.91 -39.73 18.14
N GLY A 4 8.16 -39.90 18.58
CA GLY A 4 8.68 -39.21 19.77
C GLY A 4 9.45 -37.91 19.49
N GLY A 5 9.75 -37.60 18.22
CA GLY A 5 10.64 -36.49 17.85
C GLY A 5 9.94 -35.20 17.39
N THR A 6 8.68 -35.28 16.96
CA THR A 6 7.90 -34.14 16.46
C THR A 6 7.30 -33.30 17.59
N ASP A 7 6.87 -33.91 18.69
CA ASP A 7 6.24 -33.20 19.82
C ASP A 7 7.20 -32.22 20.53
N SER A 8 8.50 -32.52 20.61
CA SER A 8 9.45 -31.64 21.29
C SER A 8 9.73 -30.35 20.51
N PHE A 9 9.75 -30.40 19.17
CA PHE A 9 9.92 -29.21 18.34
C PHE A 9 8.63 -28.39 18.25
N ASP A 10 7.47 -29.04 18.20
CA ASP A 10 6.18 -28.36 18.23
C ASP A 10 5.94 -27.68 19.59
N TYR A 11 6.34 -28.33 20.69
CA TYR A 11 6.30 -27.74 22.03
C TYR A 11 7.23 -26.53 22.16
N LEU A 12 8.46 -26.62 21.66
CA LEU A 12 9.38 -25.48 21.61
C LEU A 12 8.81 -24.33 20.79
N LEU A 13 8.27 -24.62 19.60
CA LEU A 13 7.65 -23.61 18.74
C LEU A 13 6.46 -22.92 19.43
N GLN A 14 5.65 -23.67 20.17
CA GLN A 14 4.51 -23.14 20.90
C GLN A 14 4.94 -22.28 22.09
N LEU A 15 6.00 -22.67 22.80
CA LEU A 15 6.61 -21.88 23.86
C LEU A 15 7.17 -20.56 23.32
N THR A 16 7.87 -20.59 22.19
CA THR A 16 8.40 -19.39 21.54
C THR A 16 7.28 -18.45 21.10
N LYS A 17 6.19 -18.99 20.53
CA LYS A 17 5.00 -18.21 20.17
C LYS A 17 4.36 -17.54 21.39
N ALA A 18 4.25 -18.25 22.51
CA ALA A 18 3.71 -17.70 23.75
C ALA A 18 4.60 -16.58 24.31
N LEU A 19 5.91 -16.79 24.36
CA LEU A 19 6.90 -15.79 24.77
C LEU A 19 6.88 -14.55 23.87
N SER A 20 6.83 -14.71 22.55
CA SER A 20 6.73 -13.57 21.63
C SER A 20 5.41 -12.80 21.80
N ALA A 21 4.31 -13.48 22.12
CA ALA A 21 3.04 -12.83 22.42
C ALA A 21 3.12 -12.02 23.73
N GLU A 22 3.72 -12.58 24.79
CA GLU A 22 3.94 -11.87 26.05
C GLU A 22 4.89 -10.68 25.90
N CYS A 23 5.98 -10.81 25.15
CA CYS A 23 6.89 -9.71 24.86
C CYS A 23 6.18 -8.55 24.15
N ARG A 24 5.28 -8.84 23.21
CA ARG A 24 4.47 -7.81 22.53
C ARG A 24 3.48 -7.15 23.47
N ALA A 25 2.80 -7.93 24.31
CA ALA A 25 1.88 -7.40 25.33
C ALA A 25 2.63 -6.49 26.31
N ASN A 26 3.80 -6.91 26.80
CA ASN A 26 4.64 -6.14 27.71
C ASN A 26 5.12 -4.82 27.08
N ARG A 27 5.45 -4.81 25.78
CA ARG A 27 5.78 -3.57 25.06
C ARG A 27 4.60 -2.61 25.02
N GLN A 28 3.40 -3.09 24.75
CA GLN A 28 2.18 -2.26 24.75
C GLN A 28 1.86 -1.71 26.14
N GLU A 29 2.06 -2.50 27.20
CA GLU A 29 1.91 -2.04 28.59
C GLU A 29 2.95 -0.98 28.94
N THR A 30 4.19 -1.16 28.50
CA THR A 30 5.27 -0.18 28.68
C THR A 30 4.94 1.14 27.99
N ASP A 31 4.47 1.11 26.75
CA ASP A 31 4.03 2.30 26.00
C ASP A 31 2.87 3.02 26.71
N ARG A 32 1.95 2.25 27.32
CA ARG A 32 0.85 2.79 28.12
C ARG A 32 1.33 3.47 29.40
N ILE A 33 2.30 2.87 30.10
CA ILE A 33 2.93 3.47 31.28
C ILE A 33 3.64 4.77 30.88
N GLU A 34 4.35 4.79 29.75
CA GLU A 34 5.00 5.99 29.23
C GLU A 34 4.00 7.13 28.97
N LEU A 35 2.86 6.81 28.35
CA LEU A 35 1.77 7.76 28.11
C LEU A 35 1.20 8.32 29.43
N LEU A 36 1.03 7.47 30.44
CA LEU A 36 0.57 7.87 31.76
C LEU A 36 1.59 8.79 32.45
N LEU A 37 2.88 8.46 32.39
CA LEU A 37 3.95 9.31 32.93
C LEU A 37 4.00 10.68 32.23
N LYS A 38 3.85 10.71 30.90
CA LYS A 38 3.74 11.98 30.14
C LYS A 38 2.52 12.80 30.55
N ARG A 39 1.38 12.16 30.82
CA ARG A 39 0.17 12.85 31.30
C ARG A 39 0.35 13.38 32.72
N LEU A 40 0.97 12.59 33.60
CA LEU A 40 1.25 12.97 34.98
C LEU A 40 2.21 14.16 35.05
N ALA A 41 3.27 14.15 34.24
CA ALA A 41 4.21 15.26 34.08
C ALA A 41 3.50 16.56 33.65
N LYS A 42 2.58 16.49 32.67
CA LYS A 42 1.77 17.64 32.25
C LYS A 42 0.87 18.18 33.37
N GLN A 43 0.31 17.30 34.19
CA GLN A 43 -0.59 17.69 35.28
C GLN A 43 0.17 18.28 36.49
N SER A 44 1.38 17.80 36.77
CA SER A 44 2.22 18.27 37.87
C SER A 44 3.06 19.50 37.53
N GLY A 45 3.08 19.94 36.27
CA GLY A 45 3.92 21.07 35.82
C GLY A 45 5.42 20.76 35.81
N ILE A 46 5.80 19.49 35.95
CA ILE A 46 7.18 19.01 35.97
C ILE A 46 7.51 18.44 34.58
N SER A 47 8.69 18.73 34.03
CA SER A 47 9.09 18.17 32.74
C SER A 47 9.20 16.64 32.82
N TYR A 48 8.80 15.95 31.74
CA TYR A 48 8.91 14.49 31.64
C TYR A 48 10.33 14.00 31.95
N ASP A 49 11.36 14.70 31.46
CA ASP A 49 12.76 14.36 31.69
C ASP A 49 13.20 14.44 33.16
N ASN A 50 12.52 15.25 33.97
CA ASN A 50 12.79 15.33 35.41
C ASN A 50 12.04 14.24 36.19
N LEU A 51 10.92 13.75 35.66
CA LEU A 51 10.10 12.67 36.24
C LEU A 51 10.62 11.28 35.81
N SER A 52 11.19 11.18 34.61
CA SER A 52 11.80 9.96 34.06
C SER A 52 13.27 9.78 34.47
N LYS A 53 13.86 10.77 35.14
CA LYS A 53 15.18 10.61 35.76
C LYS A 53 15.07 9.54 36.82
N ASN A 54 15.93 8.53 36.71
CA ASN A 54 16.05 7.46 37.68
C ASN A 54 16.59 8.06 39.00
N ILE A 55 15.70 8.54 39.87
CA ILE A 55 16.04 8.97 41.23
C ILE A 55 16.27 7.69 42.00
N ILE A 56 17.46 7.12 41.83
CA ILE A 56 17.94 6.03 42.69
C ILE A 56 18.01 6.64 44.09
N PRO A 57 17.20 6.18 45.06
CA PRO A 57 17.28 6.68 46.43
C PRO A 57 18.72 6.52 46.92
N ASP A 58 19.29 7.49 47.62
CA ASP A 58 20.67 7.40 48.10
C ASP A 58 20.91 6.15 48.97
N SER A 59 19.85 5.58 49.57
CA SER A 59 19.88 4.30 50.28
C SER A 59 20.17 3.07 49.41
N TRP A 60 20.12 3.19 48.07
CA TRP A 60 20.43 2.13 47.12
C TRP A 60 21.84 2.25 46.52
N LYS A 61 22.57 3.34 46.80
CA LYS A 61 23.95 3.54 46.34
C LYS A 61 24.98 2.70 47.12
N ASP A 62 24.61 2.16 48.28
CA ASP A 62 25.52 1.39 49.13
C ASP A 62 25.67 -0.10 48.76
N ASN A 63 25.00 -0.57 47.71
CA ASN A 63 25.15 -1.95 47.21
C ASN A 63 26.22 -2.10 46.11
N ALA A 64 27.06 -1.08 45.88
CA ALA A 64 28.17 -1.15 44.93
C ALA A 64 29.29 -2.13 45.34
N SER A 65 29.22 -2.74 46.54
CA SER A 65 30.22 -3.71 47.03
C SER A 65 29.88 -5.18 46.76
N GLN A 66 28.68 -5.50 46.26
CA GLN A 66 28.42 -6.86 45.79
C GLN A 66 29.09 -7.03 44.43
N LYS A 67 30.36 -7.44 44.44
CA LYS A 67 31.02 -8.07 43.30
C LYS A 67 30.13 -9.23 42.83
N ALA A 68 29.27 -8.95 41.84
CA ALA A 68 28.50 -9.98 41.18
C ALA A 68 29.50 -11.03 40.68
N SER A 69 29.30 -12.29 41.10
CA SER A 69 30.08 -13.42 40.61
C SER A 69 30.10 -13.39 39.08
N PRO A 70 31.23 -13.72 38.42
CA PRO A 70 31.26 -13.78 36.97
C PRO A 70 30.12 -14.68 36.48
N PRO A 71 29.37 -14.25 35.45
CA PRO A 71 28.15 -14.93 35.04
C PRO A 71 28.48 -16.38 34.69
N THR A 72 27.68 -17.29 35.22
CA THR A 72 27.79 -18.73 34.93
C THR A 72 27.63 -18.94 33.42
N GLU A 73 28.25 -19.98 32.87
CA GLU A 73 28.16 -20.32 31.43
C GLU A 73 26.70 -20.37 30.94
N ALA A 74 25.80 -20.91 31.76
CA ALA A 74 24.36 -20.90 31.50
C ALA A 74 23.78 -19.48 31.32
N GLN A 75 24.20 -18.51 32.15
CA GLN A 75 23.73 -17.13 32.05
C GLN A 75 24.27 -16.42 30.79
N LYS A 76 25.50 -16.74 30.38
CA LYS A 76 26.07 -16.24 29.13
C LYS A 76 25.28 -16.77 27.93
N LEU A 77 25.04 -18.07 27.89
CA LEU A 77 24.24 -18.73 26.84
C LEU A 77 22.82 -18.16 26.77
N ILE A 78 22.18 -17.92 27.92
CA ILE A 78 20.85 -17.29 27.97
C ILE A 78 20.91 -15.88 27.35
N SER A 79 21.92 -15.07 27.72
CA SER A 79 22.08 -13.72 27.16
C SER A 79 22.33 -13.71 25.65
N GLU A 80 23.13 -14.65 25.15
CA GLU A 80 23.40 -14.81 23.73
C GLU A 80 22.15 -15.27 22.98
N ASN A 81 21.37 -16.18 23.56
CA ASN A 81 20.13 -16.64 22.97
C ASN A 81 19.10 -15.51 22.86
N PHE A 82 18.92 -14.69 23.90
CA PHE A 82 18.06 -13.50 23.83
C PHE A 82 18.52 -12.51 22.76
N LYS A 83 19.84 -12.31 22.62
CA LYS A 83 20.38 -11.44 21.57
C LYS A 83 20.11 -12.00 20.18
N LEU A 84 20.24 -13.31 19.98
CA LEU A 84 19.95 -13.96 18.71
C LEU A 84 18.46 -13.89 18.36
N ILE A 85 17.58 -14.14 19.32
CA ILE A 85 16.12 -14.00 19.15
C ILE A 85 15.79 -12.57 18.71
N TYR A 86 16.37 -11.57 19.37
CA TYR A 86 16.15 -10.18 19.02
C TYR A 86 16.58 -9.84 17.58
N GLU A 87 17.76 -10.31 17.14
CA GLU A 87 18.22 -10.08 15.76
C GLU A 87 17.36 -10.84 14.73
N ILE A 88 16.87 -12.04 15.05
CA ILE A 88 15.95 -12.80 14.19
C ILE A 88 14.62 -12.03 14.03
N GLU A 89 14.02 -11.56 15.13
CA GLU A 89 12.76 -10.80 15.07
C GLU A 89 12.93 -9.48 14.30
N LYS A 90 14.06 -8.80 14.51
CA LYS A 90 14.39 -7.58 13.75
C LYS A 90 14.47 -7.89 12.26
N GLN A 91 15.13 -8.97 11.86
CA GLN A 91 15.21 -9.38 10.46
C GLN A 91 13.84 -9.76 9.89
N GLU A 92 13.01 -10.50 10.64
CA GLU A 92 11.63 -10.82 10.23
C GLU A 92 10.78 -9.55 10.02
N TYR A 93 10.91 -8.57 10.91
CA TYR A 93 10.22 -7.29 10.77
C TYR A 93 10.62 -6.57 9.48
N PHE A 94 11.92 -6.49 9.17
CA PHE A 94 12.40 -5.90 7.92
C PHE A 94 11.93 -6.68 6.69
N ASN A 95 11.99 -8.01 6.73
CA ASN A 95 11.49 -8.87 5.66
C ASN A 95 10.00 -8.64 5.40
N THR A 96 9.19 -8.53 6.46
CA THR A 96 7.75 -8.24 6.35
C THR A 96 7.50 -6.89 5.68
N LYS A 97 8.29 -5.86 6.02
CA LYS A 97 8.22 -4.55 5.38
C LYS A 97 8.65 -4.58 3.92
N ALA A 98 9.70 -5.34 3.60
CA ALA A 98 10.16 -5.52 2.22
C ALA A 98 9.10 -6.22 1.35
N VAL A 99 8.46 -7.27 1.87
CA VAL A 99 7.37 -7.97 1.17
C VAL A 99 6.18 -7.03 0.94
N ALA A 100 5.80 -6.23 1.95
CA ALA A 100 4.74 -5.23 1.78
C ALA A 100 5.08 -4.20 0.70
N LEU A 101 6.34 -3.76 0.62
CA LEU A 101 6.80 -2.86 -0.44
C LEU A 101 6.69 -3.51 -1.83
N ILE A 102 7.12 -4.77 -1.96
CA ILE A 102 7.02 -5.54 -3.22
C ILE A 102 5.55 -5.65 -3.64
N ASN A 103 4.65 -5.94 -2.71
CA ASN A 103 3.22 -6.02 -2.99
C ASN A 103 2.65 -4.68 -3.49
N ASN A 104 2.99 -3.56 -2.82
CA ASN A 104 2.60 -2.24 -3.28
C ASN A 104 3.11 -1.96 -4.71
N ILE A 105 4.37 -2.30 -5.01
CA ILE A 105 4.94 -2.13 -6.36
C ILE A 105 4.13 -2.95 -7.39
N ASN A 106 3.76 -4.19 -7.07
CA ASN A 106 2.96 -5.04 -7.95
C ASN A 106 1.54 -4.48 -8.16
N GLU A 107 0.93 -3.90 -7.13
CA GLU A 107 -0.35 -3.19 -7.26
C GLU A 107 -0.22 -1.98 -8.19
N HIS A 108 0.83 -1.18 -8.03
CA HIS A 108 1.09 -0.05 -8.92
C HIS A 108 1.28 -0.48 -10.38
N PHE A 109 1.98 -1.59 -10.64
CA PHE A 109 2.07 -2.13 -12.00
C PHE A 109 0.71 -2.56 -12.55
N SER A 110 -0.16 -3.11 -11.70
CA SER A 110 -1.52 -3.48 -12.08
C SER A 110 -2.36 -2.24 -12.42
N TYR A 111 -2.24 -1.15 -11.65
CA TYR A 111 -2.90 0.12 -11.97
C TYR A 111 -2.41 0.73 -13.28
N ILE A 112 -1.09 0.71 -13.52
CA ILE A 112 -0.51 1.21 -14.77
C ILE A 112 -1.04 0.40 -15.96
N LYS A 113 -1.10 -0.92 -15.84
CA LYS A 113 -1.65 -1.79 -16.88
C LYS A 113 -3.12 -1.45 -17.16
N ASN A 114 -3.95 -1.39 -16.13
CA ASN A 114 -5.37 -1.05 -16.28
C ASN A 114 -5.55 0.32 -16.91
N PHE A 115 -4.73 1.31 -16.53
CA PHE A 115 -4.74 2.63 -17.14
C PHE A 115 -4.42 2.59 -18.63
N ILE A 116 -3.42 1.81 -19.05
CA ILE A 116 -3.08 1.64 -20.47
C ILE A 116 -4.23 0.99 -21.23
N ASP A 117 -4.84 -0.05 -20.66
CA ASP A 117 -5.97 -0.75 -21.26
C ASP A 117 -7.19 0.19 -21.41
N GLU A 118 -7.48 1.01 -20.39
CA GLU A 118 -8.52 2.04 -20.43
C GLU A 118 -8.23 3.12 -21.50
N GLN A 119 -7.00 3.62 -21.58
CA GLN A 119 -6.61 4.61 -22.60
C GLN A 119 -6.73 4.06 -24.02
N ASN A 120 -6.35 2.80 -24.23
CA ASN A 120 -6.51 2.14 -25.52
C ASN A 120 -7.99 2.00 -25.90
N ALA A 121 -8.84 1.56 -24.96
CA ALA A 121 -10.28 1.46 -25.19
C ALA A 121 -10.92 2.83 -25.50
N ILE A 122 -10.53 3.89 -24.78
CA ILE A 122 -10.98 5.25 -25.04
C ILE A 122 -10.53 5.73 -26.42
N ARG A 123 -9.27 5.46 -26.80
CA ARG A 123 -8.72 5.84 -28.10
C ARG A 123 -9.45 5.16 -29.25
N GLU A 124 -9.69 3.86 -29.16
CA GLU A 124 -10.46 3.11 -30.17
C GLU A 124 -11.87 3.67 -30.31
N ARG A 125 -12.54 3.95 -29.18
CA ARG A 125 -13.86 4.57 -29.17
C ARG A 125 -13.83 5.93 -29.86
N ASN A 126 -12.88 6.80 -29.51
CA ASN A 126 -12.76 8.15 -30.10
C ASN A 126 -12.52 8.10 -31.61
N ILE A 127 -11.71 7.15 -32.10
CA ILE A 127 -11.47 6.97 -33.54
C ILE A 127 -12.76 6.53 -34.25
N ALA A 128 -13.52 5.62 -33.65
CA ALA A 128 -14.80 5.18 -34.20
C ALA A 128 -15.81 6.32 -34.27
N THR A 129 -15.95 7.11 -33.20
CA THR A 129 -16.86 8.28 -33.18
C THR A 129 -16.45 9.31 -34.22
N PHE A 130 -15.16 9.67 -34.28
CA PHE A 130 -14.66 10.65 -35.25
C PHE A 130 -14.89 10.21 -36.70
N THR A 131 -14.68 8.92 -36.98
CA THR A 131 -14.89 8.37 -38.33
C THR A 131 -16.37 8.37 -38.70
N SER A 132 -17.26 8.03 -37.77
CA SER A 132 -18.71 8.10 -37.96
C SER A 132 -19.16 9.52 -38.25
N GLU A 133 -18.74 10.50 -37.43
CA GLU A 133 -19.09 11.90 -37.60
C GLU A 133 -18.63 12.44 -38.96
N LYS A 134 -17.39 12.12 -39.37
CA LYS A 134 -16.86 12.51 -40.68
C LYS A 134 -17.63 11.90 -41.85
N LEU A 135 -18.04 10.64 -41.72
CA LEU A 135 -18.84 9.96 -42.74
C LEU A 135 -20.24 10.57 -42.84
N ASP A 136 -20.87 10.86 -41.70
CA ASP A 136 -22.19 11.50 -41.65
C ASP A 136 -22.15 12.93 -42.24
N GLU A 137 -21.12 13.72 -41.94
CA GLU A 137 -20.88 15.02 -42.57
C GLU A 137 -20.79 14.91 -44.09
N ARG A 138 -19.95 13.97 -44.58
CA ARG A 138 -19.76 13.70 -46.01
C ARG A 138 -21.05 13.26 -46.69
N ASN A 139 -21.80 12.37 -46.04
CA ASN A 139 -23.05 11.84 -46.58
C ASN A 139 -24.11 12.95 -46.67
N LYS A 140 -24.21 13.79 -45.64
CA LYS A 140 -25.10 14.96 -45.63
C LYS A 140 -24.75 15.95 -46.74
N SER A 141 -23.46 16.22 -46.95
CA SER A 141 -22.98 17.07 -48.06
C SER A 141 -23.29 16.46 -49.43
N LEU A 142 -23.08 15.15 -49.61
CA LEU A 142 -23.45 14.42 -50.83
C LEU A 142 -24.95 14.51 -51.12
N GLN A 143 -25.77 14.36 -50.08
CA GLN A 143 -27.21 14.41 -50.22
C GLN A 143 -27.70 15.82 -50.56
N GLN A 144 -27.10 16.86 -49.98
CA GLN A 144 -27.35 18.25 -50.38
C GLN A 144 -26.96 18.49 -51.84
N ASN A 145 -25.77 18.05 -52.25
CA ASN A 145 -25.32 18.20 -53.64
C ASN A 145 -26.22 17.46 -54.62
N TYR A 146 -26.70 16.26 -54.26
CA TYR A 146 -27.64 15.50 -55.07
C TYR A 146 -28.96 16.23 -55.25
N GLU A 147 -29.55 16.76 -54.17
CA GLU A 147 -30.79 17.55 -54.26
C GLU A 147 -30.59 18.81 -55.10
N SER A 148 -29.47 19.53 -54.93
CA SER A 148 -29.14 20.69 -55.77
C SER A 148 -29.04 20.31 -57.25
N LEU A 149 -28.30 19.25 -57.59
CA LEU A 149 -28.15 18.80 -58.98
C LEU A 149 -29.49 18.34 -59.58
N LYS A 150 -30.34 17.69 -58.78
CA LYS A 150 -31.69 17.29 -59.19
C LYS A 150 -32.56 18.50 -59.51
N THR A 151 -32.56 19.51 -58.63
CA THR A 151 -33.31 20.75 -58.87
C THR A 151 -32.81 21.48 -60.11
N GLU A 152 -31.50 21.58 -60.32
CA GLU A 152 -30.91 22.23 -61.50
C GLU A 152 -31.23 21.47 -62.80
N ASN A 153 -31.24 20.13 -62.75
CA ASN A 153 -31.64 19.28 -63.87
C ASN A 153 -33.13 19.45 -64.22
N GLU A 154 -33.99 19.55 -63.20
CA GLU A 154 -35.41 19.86 -63.41
C GLU A 154 -35.62 21.25 -64.02
N GLU A 155 -34.88 22.26 -63.57
CA GLU A 155 -34.92 23.61 -64.14
C GLU A 155 -34.43 23.66 -65.59
N THR A 156 -33.32 22.99 -65.90
CA THR A 156 -32.80 22.93 -67.27
C THR A 156 -33.75 22.20 -68.21
N LYS A 157 -34.37 21.11 -67.77
CA LYS A 157 -35.45 20.44 -68.53
C LYS A 157 -36.64 21.36 -68.79
N LYS A 158 -37.08 22.14 -67.79
CA LYS A 158 -38.15 23.14 -67.97
C LYS A 158 -37.76 24.22 -68.99
N LYS A 159 -36.53 24.74 -68.90
CA LYS A 159 -36.01 25.75 -69.86
C LYS A 159 -35.91 25.21 -71.28
N LEU A 160 -35.45 23.96 -71.45
CA LEU A 160 -35.42 23.30 -72.76
C LEU A 160 -36.83 23.10 -73.32
N ALA A 161 -37.77 22.58 -72.53
CA ALA A 161 -39.16 22.39 -72.96
C ALA A 161 -39.83 23.71 -73.38
N PHE A 162 -39.53 24.81 -72.67
CA PHE A 162 -40.02 26.14 -73.02
C PHE A 162 -39.44 26.66 -74.34
N ASN A 163 -38.16 26.40 -74.62
CA ASN A 163 -37.51 26.78 -75.89
C ASN A 163 -37.97 25.96 -77.11
N TYR A 164 -38.51 24.76 -76.91
CA TYR A 164 -39.07 23.94 -78.01
C TYR A 164 -40.55 24.26 -78.33
N GLN A 165 -41.22 25.11 -77.53
CA GLN A 165 -42.59 25.58 -77.79
C GLN A 165 -42.65 26.95 -78.49
N THR A 166 -41.52 27.64 -78.61
CA THR A 166 -41.39 28.98 -79.21
C THR A 166 -40.79 28.98 -80.62
N VAL A 167 -40.57 27.80 -81.21
CA VAL A 167 -40.24 27.59 -82.63
C VAL A 167 -41.44 26.92 -83.29
#